data_AF-A0A7S7TD24-F1
#
_entry.id   AF-A0A7S7TD24-F1
#
_cell.length_a   1.000
_cell.length_b   1.000
_cell.length_c   1.000
_cell.angle_alpha   90.00
_cell.angle_beta   90.00
_cell.angle_gamma   90.00
#
_symmetry.space_group_name_H-M   'P 1'
#
loop_
_entity.id
_entity.type
_entity.pdbx_description
1 polymer ?
#
loop_
_entity_poly.entity_id
_entity_poly.type
_entity_poly.pdbx_seq_one_letter_code
_entity_poly.pdbx_strand_id
1 'polypeptide(L)' 'MKKLIGRHRDIQYTLTNIEPDLWAWSFDINGKTRQGTTRARLDLLARRRVCTLIDRELKRAERARPNQPD' A
#
# COMPACT_ATOMS: atom_id res chain seq x y z
N MET A 1 -10.93 -17.11 -2.82
CA MET A 1 -9.90 -16.04 -2.88
C MET A 1 -10.05 -15.17 -1.63
N LYS A 2 -8.98 -14.99 -0.86
CA LYS A 2 -9.04 -14.23 0.40
C LYS A 2 -8.87 -12.74 0.13
N LYS A 3 -9.85 -11.93 0.54
CA LYS A 3 -9.77 -10.46 0.48
C LYS A 3 -9.63 -9.92 1.91
N LEU A 4 -8.69 -9.00 2.08
CA LEU A 4 -8.38 -8.33 3.33
C LEU A 4 -8.46 -6.84 3.09
N ILE A 5 -9.16 -6.14 3.98
CA ILE A 5 -9.21 -4.69 4.00
C ILE A 5 -8.50 -4.26 5.27
N GLY A 6 -7.55 -3.35 5.14
CA GLY A 6 -6.80 -2.80 6.26
C GLY A 6 -6.69 -1.29 6.16
N ARG A 7 -6.22 -0.67 7.25
CA ARG A 7 -5.94 0.76 7.32
C ARG A 7 -4.55 0.96 7.91
N HIS A 8 -3.78 1.89 7.35
CA HIS A 8 -2.45 2.26 7.83
C HIS A 8 -2.24 3.75 7.59
N ARG A 9 -1.93 4.53 8.65
CA ARG A 9 -1.74 5.99 8.58
C ARG A 9 -2.83 6.71 7.77
N ASP A 10 -4.09 6.42 8.13
CA ASP A 10 -5.29 6.96 7.48
C ASP A 10 -5.54 6.54 6.03
N ILE A 11 -4.69 5.70 5.45
CA ILE A 11 -4.87 5.13 4.12
C ILE A 11 -5.51 3.76 4.25
N GLN A 12 -6.69 3.60 3.65
CA GLN A 12 -7.31 2.30 3.47
C GLN A 12 -6.65 1.57 2.32
N TYR A 13 -6.37 0.28 2.52
CA TYR A 13 -5.81 -0.58 1.49
C TYR A 13 -6.57 -1.89 1.41
N THR A 14 -6.54 -2.47 0.22
CA THR A 14 -7.10 -3.77 -0.08
C THR A 14 -5.98 -4.74 -0.43
N LEU A 15 -6.12 -5.99 -0.01
CA LEU A 15 -5.25 -7.11 -0.32
C LEU A 15 -6.11 -8.28 -0.77
N THR A 16 -5.86 -8.79 -1.96
CA THR A 16 -6.58 -9.94 -2.53
C THR A 16 -5.57 -11.02 -2.87
N ASN A 17 -5.69 -12.19 -2.25
CA ASN A 17 -4.91 -13.36 -2.64
C ASN A 17 -5.46 -13.90 -3.97
N ILE A 18 -4.65 -13.74 -5.03
CA ILE A 18 -5.00 -14.12 -6.41
C ILE A 18 -4.44 -15.49 -6.79
N GLU A 19 -3.27 -15.84 -6.27
CA GLU A 19 -2.64 -17.16 -6.42
C GLU A 19 -1.95 -17.56 -5.10
N PRO A 20 -1.57 -18.84 -4.93
CA PRO A 20 -0.70 -19.24 -3.84
C PRO A 20 0.55 -18.35 -3.83
N ASP A 21 0.81 -17.72 -2.68
CA ASP A 21 1.91 -16.77 -2.49
C ASP A 21 1.82 -15.46 -3.28
N LEU A 22 0.73 -15.17 -4.03
CA LEU A 22 0.59 -13.92 -4.77
C LEU A 22 -0.63 -13.11 -4.30
N TRP A 23 -0.37 -11.85 -3.95
CA TRP A 23 -1.36 -10.93 -3.43
C TRP A 23 -1.43 -9.68 -4.31
N ALA A 24 -2.60 -9.41 -4.89
CA ALA A 24 -2.91 -8.11 -5.44
C ALA A 24 -3.20 -7.12 -4.31
N TRP A 25 -2.74 -5.89 -4.43
CA TRP A 25 -3.00 -4.82 -3.49
C TRP A 25 -3.41 -3.54 -4.19
N SER A 26 -4.22 -2.74 -3.53
CA SER A 26 -4.58 -1.39 -3.97
C SER A 26 -4.81 -0.45 -2.79
N PHE A 27 -4.47 0.82 -2.96
CA PHE A 27 -4.71 1.89 -1.99
C PHE A 27 -4.68 3.26 -2.67
N ASP A 28 -5.27 4.26 -2.04
CA ASP A 28 -5.36 5.62 -2.58
C ASP A 28 -4.57 6.61 -1.72
N ILE A 29 -3.74 7.43 -2.37
CA ILE A 29 -2.98 8.52 -1.70
C ILE A 29 -3.10 9.78 -2.55
N ASN A 30 -3.56 10.88 -1.94
CA ASN A 30 -3.67 12.19 -2.62
C ASN A 30 -4.44 12.13 -3.95
N GLY A 31 -5.53 11.37 -4.01
CA GLY A 31 -6.34 11.20 -5.22
C GLY A 31 -5.71 10.33 -6.31
N LYS A 32 -4.60 9.64 -6.01
CA LYS A 32 -3.95 8.68 -6.91
C LYS A 32 -4.12 7.27 -6.38
N THR A 33 -4.83 6.44 -7.12
CA THR A 33 -4.91 5.01 -6.88
C THR A 33 -3.59 4.34 -7.24
N ARG A 34 -2.98 3.66 -6.27
CA ARG A 34 -1.82 2.80 -6.45
C ARG A 34 -2.27 1.36 -6.33
N GLN A 35 -1.81 0.53 -7.25
CA GLN A 35 -2.12 -0.89 -7.27
C GLN A 35 -0.93 -1.69 -7.77
N GLY A 36 -0.89 -2.97 -7.42
CA GLY A 36 0.15 -3.88 -7.87
C GLY A 36 0.00 -5.26 -7.24
N THR A 37 1.04 -6.07 -7.34
CA THR A 37 1.09 -7.38 -6.72
C THR A 37 2.30 -7.52 -5.80
N THR A 38 2.24 -8.45 -4.86
CA THR A 38 3.38 -8.82 -4.02
C THR A 38 3.38 -10.31 -3.74
N ARG A 39 4.57 -10.92 -3.73
CA ARG A 39 4.70 -12.34 -3.41
C ARG A 39 4.90 -12.59 -1.91
N ALA A 40 3.93 -13.18 -1.23
CA ALA A 40 4.00 -13.47 0.19
C ALA A 40 3.22 -14.75 0.53
N ARG A 41 3.93 -15.69 1.17
CA ARG A 41 3.38 -16.94 1.73
C ARG A 41 2.41 -16.73 2.89
N LEU A 42 2.63 -15.67 3.66
CA LEU A 42 1.87 -15.37 4.87
C LEU A 42 1.07 -14.09 4.68
N ASP A 43 -0.19 -14.10 5.12
CA ASP A 43 -1.06 -12.92 5.12
C ASP A 43 -0.42 -11.72 5.82
N LEU A 44 0.22 -11.97 6.97
CA LEU A 44 0.88 -10.92 7.75
C LEU A 44 2.05 -10.30 6.97
N LEU A 45 2.77 -11.09 6.17
CA LEU A 45 3.86 -10.61 5.34
C LEU A 45 3.32 -9.75 4.17
N ALA A 46 2.21 -10.17 3.54
CA ALA A 46 1.54 -9.39 2.52
C ALA A 46 1.11 -8.02 3.06
N ARG A 47 0.48 -7.99 4.25
CA ARG A 47 0.10 -6.75 4.95
C ARG A 47 1.30 -5.86 5.24
N ARG A 48 2.37 -6.40 5.84
CA ARG A 48 3.58 -5.63 6.15
C ARG A 48 4.20 -4.98 4.92
N ARG A 49 4.23 -5.68 3.77
CA ARG A 49 4.76 -5.11 2.53
C ARG A 49 3.91 -3.94 2.02
N VAL A 50 2.59 -4.05 2.09
CA VAL A 50 1.69 -2.94 1.71
C VAL A 50 1.86 -1.74 2.65
N CYS A 51 1.95 -1.95 3.97
CA CYS A 51 2.27 -0.88 4.91
C CYS A 51 3.59 -0.16 4.53
N THR A 52 4.66 -0.92 4.23
CA THR A 52 5.93 -0.34 3.79
C THR A 52 5.81 0.43 2.47
N LEU A 53 4.96 -0.01 1.53
CA LEU A 53 4.71 0.72 0.28
C LEU A 53 3.98 2.04 0.54
N ILE A 54 2.98 2.03 1.42
CA ILE A 54 2.27 3.23 1.86
C ILE A 54 3.24 4.21 2.51
N ASP A 55 4.07 3.75 3.45
CA ASP A 55 5.07 4.60 4.11
C ASP A 55 6.06 5.23 3.11
N ARG A 56 6.47 4.47 2.09
CA ARG A 56 7.34 4.97 1.01
C ARG A 56 6.66 6.03 0.16
N GLU A 57 5.40 5.81 -0.23
CA GLU A 57 4.66 6.78 -1.04
C GLU A 57 4.32 8.04 -0.25
N LEU A 58 4.00 7.93 1.04
CA LEU A 58 3.85 9.06 1.95
C LEU A 58 5.14 9.89 2.01
N LYS A 59 6.29 9.25 2.26
CA LYS A 59 7.59 9.92 2.30
C LYS A 59 7.97 10.59 0.97
N ARG A 60 7.57 9.98 -0.16
CA ARG A 60 7.75 10.59 -1.49
C ARG A 60 6.86 11.80 -1.69
N ALA A 61 5.60 11.73 -1.25
CA ALA A 61 4.66 12.85 -1.32
C ALA A 61 5.11 14.03 -0.45
N GLU A 62 5.66 13.76 0.74
CA GLU A 62 6.27 14.79 1.60
C GLU A 62 7.43 15.50 0.89
N ARG A 63 8.34 14.75 0.28
CA ARG A 63 9.50 15.32 -0.46
C ARG A 63 9.11 16.04 -1.75
N ALA A 64 8.01 15.65 -2.37
CA ALA A 64 7.52 16.24 -3.62
C ALA A 64 6.80 17.58 -3.40
N ARG A 65 6.46 17.94 -2.16
CA ARG A 65 6.14 19.33 -1.82
C ARG A 65 7.48 20.08 -1.77
N PRO A 66 7.82 20.93 -2.76
CA PRO A 66 8.99 21.77 -2.60
C PRO A 66 8.72 22.68 -1.41
N ASN A 67 9.74 22.88 -0.56
CA ASN A 67 9.75 23.97 0.41
C ASN A 67 9.20 25.22 -0.28
N GLN A 68 8.05 25.70 0.17
CA GLN A 68 7.62 27.06 -0.10
C GLN A 68 8.38 27.89 0.94
N PRO A 69 9.45 28.63 0.57
CA PRO A 69 10.02 29.59 1.51
C PRO A 69 8.98 30.70 1.72
N ASP A 70 8.82 31.06 3.00
CA ASP A 70 8.08 32.25 3.46
C ASP A 70 8.73 33.53 2.89
#